data_AF-A0A1M7C1A6-F1
#
_entry.id   AF-A0A1M7C1A6-F1
#
_cell.length_a   1.000
_cell.length_b   1.000
_cell.length_c   1.000
_cell.angle_alpha   90.00
_cell.angle_beta   90.00
_cell.angle_gamma   90.00
#
_symmetry.space_group_name_H-M   'P 1'
#
loop_
_entity.id
_entity.type
_entity.pdbx_description
1 polymer ?
#
loop_
_entity_poly.entity_id
_entity_poly.type
_entity_poly.pdbx_seq_one_letter_code
_entity_poly.pdbx_strand_id
1 'polypeptide(L)'
;MMLTSAAHALVVNSDGTGIDPAIDVSSMNWAPANTLLTPVGDASIFTHYMGDVFQRYLHASLNGFEDSNGVSVGGPGLDRWVYIAGYREQVVSTIGNSVVLETIGGGDNFFRLYFDATPNANAGNGTGYGPDPTNADPVLILSGMIAASRGQTAISALNVVPGSLDKSGADNYPGVDSITAVGVGTMPVIIEGFDPVYFSNGVPAGVGLDFQITYNVPFTQTDPSSCFKKMAWVP
;
A
#
# COMPACT_ATOMS: atom_id res chain seq x y z
N MET A 1 11.52 5.53 -4.09
CA MET A 1 10.41 5.27 -5.04
C MET A 1 10.74 6.05 -6.32
N MET A 2 10.25 5.66 -7.50
CA MET A 2 10.48 6.43 -8.72
C MET A 2 9.17 6.45 -9.50
N LEU A 3 8.68 7.63 -9.90
CA LEU A 3 7.56 7.74 -10.84
C LEU A 3 8.04 7.24 -12.21
N THR A 4 7.92 5.95 -12.54
CA THR A 4 8.35 5.47 -13.85
C THR A 4 7.24 5.68 -14.87
N SER A 5 7.12 6.93 -15.34
CA SER A 5 6.64 7.35 -16.69
C SER A 5 6.22 8.82 -16.76
N ALA A 6 6.34 9.62 -15.69
CA ALA A 6 6.20 11.06 -15.81
C ALA A 6 7.57 11.68 -16.08
N ALA A 7 7.82 12.15 -17.30
CA ALA A 7 8.90 13.08 -17.60
C ALA A 7 8.72 14.46 -16.91
N HIS A 8 7.76 14.59 -15.99
CA HIS A 8 7.43 15.81 -15.28
C HIS A 8 7.18 15.52 -13.80
N ALA A 9 7.80 16.33 -12.94
CA ALA A 9 7.44 16.41 -11.54
C ALA A 9 5.95 16.78 -11.39
N LEU A 10 5.29 16.22 -10.37
CA LEU A 10 3.95 16.59 -9.97
C LEU A 10 4.05 17.82 -9.07
N VAL A 11 3.29 18.87 -9.38
CA VAL A 11 3.19 20.02 -8.48
C VAL A 11 2.23 19.66 -7.36
N VAL A 12 2.79 19.48 -6.17
CA VAL A 12 2.08 19.08 -4.96
C VAL A 12 2.02 20.24 -4.00
N ASN A 13 0.84 20.53 -3.48
CA ASN A 13 0.68 21.38 -2.33
C ASN A 13 0.51 20.50 -1.09
N SER A 14 1.55 20.43 -0.25
CA SER A 14 1.65 19.43 0.82
C SER A 14 0.68 19.63 1.97
N ASP A 15 0.19 20.86 2.20
CA ASP A 15 -0.76 21.21 3.26
C ASP A 15 -2.10 21.76 2.71
N GLY A 16 -2.29 21.72 1.39
CA GLY A 16 -3.52 22.15 0.73
C GLY A 16 -3.71 23.67 0.77
N THR A 17 -4.70 24.20 1.49
CA THR A 17 -4.89 25.67 1.58
C THR A 17 -3.97 26.33 2.62
N GLY A 18 -2.93 25.64 3.07
CA GLY A 18 -2.01 26.16 4.06
C GLY A 18 -1.03 27.19 3.49
N ILE A 19 0.06 27.43 4.23
CA ILE A 19 1.01 28.50 3.90
C ILE A 19 2.23 27.98 3.12
N ASP A 20 2.41 26.67 3.06
CA ASP A 20 3.54 26.08 2.38
C ASP A 20 3.38 26.24 0.86
N PRO A 21 4.45 26.61 0.14
CA PRO A 21 4.40 26.71 -1.30
C PRO A 21 4.26 25.31 -1.92
N ALA A 22 3.62 25.25 -3.09
CA ALA A 22 3.61 24.03 -3.88
C ALA A 22 5.04 23.64 -4.30
N ILE A 23 5.30 22.33 -4.29
CA ILE A 23 6.61 21.72 -4.54
C ILE A 23 6.56 20.80 -5.76
N ASP A 24 7.65 20.77 -6.53
CA ASP A 24 7.84 19.83 -7.63
C ASP A 24 8.30 18.47 -7.09
N VAL A 25 7.42 17.46 -7.17
CA VAL A 25 7.64 16.11 -6.66
C VAL A 25 7.85 15.13 -7.79
N SER A 26 9.01 14.47 -7.84
CA SER A 26 9.31 13.38 -8.78
C SER A 26 9.08 11.99 -8.19
N SER A 27 8.98 11.90 -6.85
CA SER A 27 8.89 10.65 -6.13
C SER A 27 8.23 10.87 -4.76
N MET A 28 7.41 9.90 -4.33
CA MET A 28 6.82 9.86 -2.99
C MET A 28 7.42 8.66 -2.26
N ASN A 29 8.15 8.86 -1.18
CA ASN A 29 8.73 7.78 -0.40
C ASN A 29 7.78 7.41 0.74
N TRP A 30 7.30 6.16 0.75
CA TRP A 30 6.34 5.68 1.75
C TRP A 30 7.05 4.94 2.88
N ALA A 31 6.62 5.17 4.12
CA ALA A 31 7.10 4.42 5.27
C ALA A 31 6.68 2.94 5.17
N PRO A 32 7.45 2.01 5.75
CA PRO A 32 6.99 0.63 5.92
C PRO A 32 5.65 0.59 6.68
N ALA A 33 4.72 -0.23 6.18
CA ALA A 33 3.39 -0.38 6.73
C ALA A 33 2.86 -1.80 6.44
N ASN A 34 1.55 -2.04 6.48
CA ASN A 34 1.03 -3.40 6.40
C ASN A 34 0.41 -3.74 5.04
N THR A 35 0.51 -5.02 4.69
CA THR A 35 -0.16 -5.61 3.55
C THR A 35 -0.78 -6.95 3.94
N LEU A 36 -1.99 -7.19 3.47
CA LEU A 36 -2.77 -8.40 3.70
C LEU A 36 -3.04 -9.06 2.35
N LEU A 37 -2.70 -10.34 2.21
CA LEU A 37 -3.15 -11.17 1.09
C LEU A 37 -4.17 -12.16 1.62
N THR A 38 -5.33 -12.21 0.98
CA THR A 38 -6.39 -13.16 1.28
C THR A 38 -6.62 -14.06 0.07
N PRO A 39 -6.65 -15.39 0.24
CA PRO A 39 -6.96 -16.29 -0.86
C PRO A 39 -8.38 -16.08 -1.37
N VAL A 40 -8.57 -16.23 -2.69
CA VAL A 40 -9.88 -16.25 -3.34
C VAL A 40 -10.19 -17.67 -3.76
N GLY A 41 -11.33 -18.22 -3.32
CA GLY A 41 -11.69 -19.61 -3.57
C GLY A 41 -10.81 -20.58 -2.77
N ASP A 42 -10.30 -21.62 -3.43
CA ASP A 42 -9.50 -22.68 -2.81
C ASP A 42 -7.98 -22.40 -2.82
N ALA A 43 -7.58 -21.17 -3.21
CA ALA A 43 -6.18 -20.76 -3.21
C ALA A 43 -5.56 -20.86 -1.79
N SER A 44 -4.25 -21.06 -1.72
CA SER A 44 -3.56 -21.22 -0.44
C SER A 44 -2.25 -20.45 -0.42
N ILE A 45 -1.91 -19.89 0.75
CA ILE A 45 -0.61 -19.26 0.97
C ILE A 45 0.51 -20.27 1.27
N PHE A 46 0.17 -21.55 1.42
CA PHE A 46 1.14 -22.63 1.65
C PHE A 46 1.36 -23.50 0.41
N THR A 47 0.41 -23.47 -0.52
CA THR A 47 0.48 -24.15 -1.82
C THR A 47 -0.02 -23.18 -2.88
N HIS A 48 0.89 -22.72 -3.73
CA HIS A 48 0.60 -21.72 -4.75
C HIS A 48 0.59 -22.39 -6.12
N TYR A 49 -0.57 -22.76 -6.62
CA TYR A 49 -0.69 -23.28 -7.98
C TYR A 49 -0.76 -22.13 -8.98
N MET A 50 -0.26 -22.38 -10.20
CA MET A 50 -0.49 -21.44 -11.29
C MET A 50 -1.99 -21.20 -11.46
N GLY A 51 -2.36 -19.94 -11.51
CA GLY A 51 -3.75 -19.51 -11.61
C GLY A 51 -4.44 -19.21 -10.28
N ASP A 52 -3.83 -19.53 -9.14
CA ASP A 52 -4.36 -19.15 -7.82
C ASP A 52 -4.51 -17.64 -7.72
N VAL A 53 -5.62 -17.18 -7.15
CA VAL A 53 -5.98 -15.77 -7.05
C VAL A 53 -5.96 -15.33 -5.60
N PHE A 54 -5.41 -14.14 -5.36
CA PHE A 54 -5.39 -13.49 -4.06
C PHE A 54 -5.99 -12.08 -4.16
N GLN A 55 -6.74 -11.69 -3.15
CA GLN A 55 -7.13 -10.31 -2.92
C GLN A 55 -6.14 -9.68 -1.95
N ARG A 56 -5.49 -8.61 -2.39
CA ARG A 56 -4.53 -7.84 -1.61
C ARG A 56 -5.18 -6.57 -1.09
N TYR A 57 -4.80 -6.20 0.13
CA TYR A 57 -5.01 -4.88 0.73
C TYR A 57 -3.68 -4.36 1.28
N LEU A 58 -3.47 -3.06 1.18
CA LEU A 58 -2.26 -2.39 1.67
C LEU A 58 -2.53 -0.94 1.98
N HIS A 59 -1.75 -0.41 2.91
CA HIS A 59 -1.83 0.98 3.34
C HIS A 59 -0.46 1.44 3.80
N ALA A 60 -0.16 2.73 3.67
CA ALA A 60 1.04 3.33 4.26
C ALA A 60 0.88 4.84 4.46
N SER A 61 1.80 5.41 5.25
CA SER A 61 1.96 6.84 5.44
C SER A 61 3.20 7.32 4.68
N LEU A 62 3.16 8.54 4.19
CA LEU A 62 4.27 9.14 3.48
C LEU A 62 5.42 9.43 4.45
N ASN A 63 6.64 9.08 4.05
CA ASN A 63 7.88 9.37 4.75
C ASN A 63 8.60 10.59 4.17
N GLY A 64 8.46 10.85 2.86
CA GLY A 64 9.15 11.95 2.18
C GLY A 64 8.61 12.22 0.78
N PHE A 65 8.67 13.47 0.33
CA PHE A 65 8.66 13.78 -1.10
C PHE A 65 10.10 13.89 -1.60
N GLU A 66 10.36 13.58 -2.85
CA GLU A 66 11.67 13.69 -3.48
C GLU A 66 11.55 14.47 -4.79
N ASP A 67 12.49 15.39 -5.05
CA ASP A 67 12.61 16.11 -6.32
C ASP A 67 13.22 15.23 -7.41
N SER A 68 13.43 15.76 -8.62
CA SER A 68 14.01 15.02 -9.75
C SER A 68 15.46 14.54 -9.52
N ASN A 69 16.14 15.08 -8.50
CA ASN A 69 17.50 14.70 -8.12
C ASN A 69 17.51 13.66 -6.99
N GLY A 70 16.35 13.20 -6.53
CA GLY A 70 16.22 12.29 -5.38
C GLY A 70 16.48 12.98 -4.04
N VAL A 71 16.46 14.31 -4.00
CA VAL A 71 16.63 15.08 -2.77
C VAL A 71 15.28 15.20 -2.10
N SER A 72 15.22 14.94 -0.80
CA SER A 72 13.98 15.10 -0.05
C SER A 72 13.52 16.56 -0.07
N VAL A 73 12.26 16.76 -0.43
CA VAL A 73 11.56 18.05 -0.47
C VAL A 73 10.30 17.99 0.39
N GLY A 74 9.77 19.16 0.74
CA GLY A 74 8.60 19.30 1.62
C GLY A 74 8.93 19.73 3.05
N GLY A 75 7.88 20.12 3.77
CA GLY A 75 7.93 20.60 5.15
C GLY A 75 7.62 19.51 6.19
N PRO A 76 7.50 19.88 7.48
CA PRO A 76 7.02 18.96 8.52
C PRO A 76 5.58 18.49 8.27
N GLY A 77 5.20 17.33 8.82
CA GLY A 77 3.82 16.81 8.73
C GLY A 77 3.53 15.98 7.47
N LEU A 78 4.54 15.30 6.90
CA LEU A 78 4.37 14.41 5.75
C LEU A 78 3.58 13.14 6.11
N ASP A 79 3.61 12.72 7.38
CA ASP A 79 2.84 11.60 7.92
C ASP A 79 1.31 11.78 7.83
N ARG A 80 0.86 12.98 7.45
CA ARG A 80 -0.53 13.32 7.11
C ARG A 80 -1.00 12.73 5.79
N TRP A 81 -0.09 12.39 4.89
CA TRP A 81 -0.43 11.76 3.62
C TRP A 81 -0.48 10.24 3.82
N VAL A 82 -1.64 9.64 3.59
CA VAL A 82 -1.85 8.20 3.76
C VAL A 82 -2.56 7.61 2.56
N TYR A 83 -2.17 6.43 2.13
CA TYR A 83 -2.92 5.70 1.11
C TYR A 83 -3.50 4.40 1.66
N ILE A 84 -4.59 3.98 1.02
CA ILE A 84 -5.14 2.64 1.09
C ILE A 84 -5.38 2.13 -0.34
N ALA A 85 -5.12 0.86 -0.57
CA ALA A 85 -5.36 0.21 -1.85
C ALA A 85 -5.83 -1.22 -1.66
N GLY A 86 -6.64 -1.68 -2.60
CA GLY A 86 -7.10 -3.06 -2.69
C GLY A 86 -7.16 -3.50 -4.15
N TYR A 87 -6.60 -4.66 -4.48
CA TYR A 87 -6.62 -5.22 -5.83
C TYR A 87 -6.39 -6.74 -5.82
N ARG A 88 -6.73 -7.41 -6.92
CA ARG A 88 -6.46 -8.83 -7.09
C ARG A 88 -5.17 -9.11 -7.84
N GLU A 89 -4.53 -10.21 -7.47
CA GLU A 89 -3.40 -10.75 -8.21
C GLU A 89 -3.57 -12.25 -8.44
N GLN A 90 -2.94 -12.75 -9.50
CA GLN A 90 -2.94 -14.16 -9.87
C GLN A 90 -1.51 -14.70 -9.94
N VAL A 91 -1.29 -15.92 -9.48
CA VAL A 91 0.00 -16.62 -9.61
C VAL A 91 0.26 -16.95 -11.08
N VAL A 92 1.30 -16.34 -11.65
CA VAL A 92 1.73 -16.53 -13.04
C VAL A 92 3.05 -17.29 -13.18
N SER A 93 3.82 -17.41 -12.09
CA SER A 93 5.03 -18.23 -12.06
C SER A 93 5.34 -18.71 -10.64
N THR A 94 5.90 -19.90 -10.54
CA THR A 94 6.33 -20.52 -9.29
C THR A 94 7.68 -21.20 -9.50
N ILE A 95 8.70 -20.80 -8.76
CA ILE A 95 10.05 -21.41 -8.81
C ILE A 95 10.52 -21.62 -7.38
N GLY A 96 10.59 -22.88 -6.94
CA GLY A 96 10.94 -23.20 -5.56
C GLY A 96 9.97 -22.54 -4.57
N ASN A 97 10.50 -21.72 -3.66
CA ASN A 97 9.72 -20.96 -2.66
C ASN A 97 9.36 -19.55 -3.11
N SER A 98 9.52 -19.26 -4.41
CA SER A 98 9.23 -17.96 -5.00
C SER A 98 7.99 -18.03 -5.87
N VAL A 99 7.14 -17.02 -5.75
CA VAL A 99 5.95 -16.82 -6.58
C VAL A 99 6.00 -15.47 -7.27
N VAL A 100 5.54 -15.43 -8.50
CA VAL A 100 5.27 -14.20 -9.23
C VAL A 100 3.77 -14.08 -9.41
N LEU A 101 3.26 -12.93 -9.01
CA LEU A 101 1.87 -12.54 -9.03
C LEU A 101 1.69 -11.42 -10.06
N GLU A 102 0.70 -11.54 -10.93
CA GLU A 102 0.30 -10.48 -11.86
C GLU A 102 -1.01 -9.86 -11.40
N THR A 103 -1.13 -8.53 -11.47
CA THR A 103 -2.40 -7.86 -11.15
C THR A 103 -3.48 -8.26 -12.15
N ILE A 104 -4.66 -8.65 -11.67
CA ILE A 104 -5.81 -9.01 -12.50
C ILE A 104 -7.04 -8.18 -12.14
N GLY A 105 -8.03 -8.15 -13.04
CA GLY A 105 -9.32 -7.51 -12.77
C GLY A 105 -10.22 -8.33 -11.83
N GLY A 106 -11.23 -7.67 -11.28
CA GLY A 106 -12.26 -8.26 -10.40
C GLY A 106 -11.96 -8.09 -8.91
N GLY A 107 -12.94 -8.42 -8.07
CA GLY A 107 -12.88 -8.16 -6.63
C GLY A 107 -12.86 -6.68 -6.29
N ASP A 108 -12.30 -6.35 -5.14
CA ASP A 108 -12.03 -4.96 -4.81
C ASP A 108 -10.85 -4.48 -5.66
N ASN A 109 -11.04 -3.35 -6.35
CA ASN A 109 -10.01 -2.70 -7.13
C ASN A 109 -10.08 -1.18 -6.94
N PHE A 110 -9.26 -0.66 -6.04
CA PHE A 110 -9.23 0.76 -5.72
C PHE A 110 -7.85 1.20 -5.23
N PHE A 111 -7.59 2.49 -5.41
CA PHE A 111 -6.53 3.27 -4.79
C PHE A 111 -7.15 4.54 -4.24
N ARG A 112 -6.85 4.87 -2.99
CA ARG A 112 -7.28 6.11 -2.34
C ARG A 112 -6.11 6.71 -1.59
N LEU A 113 -5.88 7.99 -1.80
CA LEU A 113 -4.89 8.78 -1.11
C LEU A 113 -5.61 9.89 -0.36
N TYR A 114 -5.34 9.99 0.92
CA TYR A 114 -5.93 10.96 1.82
C TYR A 114 -4.87 11.90 2.38
N PHE A 115 -5.32 13.11 2.70
CA PHE A 115 -4.64 14.03 3.61
C PHE A 115 -5.39 14.04 4.94
N ASP A 116 -4.70 13.75 6.03
CA ASP A 116 -5.22 13.76 7.39
C ASP A 116 -4.57 14.90 8.19
N ALA A 117 -5.35 15.93 8.54
CA ALA A 117 -4.83 17.07 9.29
C ALA A 117 -4.36 16.69 10.71
N THR A 118 -4.89 15.59 11.27
CA THR A 118 -4.56 15.07 12.60
C THR A 118 -3.89 13.70 12.45
N PRO A 119 -2.59 13.64 12.09
CA PRO A 119 -1.94 12.39 11.73
C PRO A 119 -2.01 11.38 12.89
N ASN A 120 -2.79 10.33 12.68
CA ASN A 120 -3.05 9.27 13.66
C ASN A 120 -2.89 7.86 13.05
N ALA A 121 -2.31 7.80 11.85
CA ALA A 121 -1.98 6.56 11.16
C ALA A 121 -1.07 5.68 12.01
N ASN A 122 -1.46 4.44 12.22
CA ASN A 122 -0.77 3.52 13.10
C ASN A 122 -0.66 2.13 12.49
N ALA A 123 0.54 1.78 12.02
CA ALA A 123 0.81 0.48 11.43
C ALA A 123 0.64 -0.66 12.45
N GLY A 124 0.87 -0.39 13.74
CA GLY A 124 0.73 -1.38 14.80
C GLY A 124 -0.70 -1.91 14.96
N ASN A 125 -1.73 -1.13 14.61
CA ASN A 125 -3.14 -1.54 14.77
C ASN A 125 -4.02 -1.23 13.53
N GLY A 126 -3.41 -0.91 12.39
CA GLY A 126 -4.10 -0.71 11.13
C GLY A 126 -5.02 0.51 11.04
N THR A 127 -5.05 1.40 12.03
CA THR A 127 -6.00 2.55 12.06
C THR A 127 -5.40 3.81 11.48
N GLY A 128 -6.24 4.79 11.14
CA GLY A 128 -5.79 6.15 10.81
C GLY A 128 -5.30 6.35 9.37
N TYR A 129 -5.52 5.37 8.49
CA TYR A 129 -5.12 5.45 7.08
C TYR A 129 -6.24 5.92 6.14
N GLY A 130 -7.41 6.20 6.69
CA GLY A 130 -8.58 6.64 5.98
C GLY A 130 -9.72 6.93 6.95
N PRO A 131 -10.89 7.35 6.43
CA PRO A 131 -12.04 7.66 7.24
C PRO A 131 -12.56 6.41 7.95
N ASP A 132 -12.69 6.48 9.27
CA ASP A 132 -13.30 5.44 10.10
C ASP A 132 -14.00 6.08 11.32
N PRO A 133 -14.79 5.33 12.13
CA PRO A 133 -15.50 5.91 13.29
C PRO A 133 -14.60 6.59 14.33
N THR A 134 -13.29 6.32 14.29
CA THR A 134 -12.25 6.90 15.16
C THR A 134 -11.35 7.90 14.43
N ASN A 135 -11.49 8.05 13.12
CA ASN A 135 -10.74 8.99 12.30
C ASN A 135 -11.63 9.68 11.24
N ALA A 136 -12.17 10.85 11.56
CA ALA A 136 -13.08 11.60 10.67
C ALA A 136 -12.38 12.70 9.86
N ASP A 137 -11.11 12.99 10.16
CA ASP A 137 -10.33 14.08 9.59
C ASP A 137 -9.76 13.84 8.17
N PRO A 138 -9.52 12.59 7.70
CA PRO A 138 -8.98 12.35 6.37
C PRO A 138 -9.86 12.88 5.25
N VAL A 139 -9.27 13.71 4.39
CA VAL A 139 -9.88 14.21 3.15
C VAL A 139 -9.30 13.42 1.98
N LEU A 140 -10.17 12.91 1.10
CA LEU A 140 -9.74 12.20 -0.10
C LEU A 140 -9.15 13.19 -1.10
N ILE A 141 -7.85 13.08 -1.38
CA ILE A 141 -7.13 14.00 -2.27
C ILE A 141 -6.81 13.39 -3.63
N LEU A 142 -6.78 12.06 -3.74
CA LEU A 142 -6.63 11.36 -5.02
C LEU A 142 -7.28 9.96 -4.93
N SER A 143 -7.93 9.56 -6.02
CA SER A 143 -8.57 8.25 -6.16
C SER A 143 -8.30 7.64 -7.52
N GLY A 144 -8.33 6.31 -7.57
CA GLY A 144 -8.16 5.57 -8.81
C GLY A 144 -8.39 4.08 -8.61
N MET A 145 -8.00 3.32 -9.62
CA MET A 145 -8.04 1.85 -9.64
C MET A 145 -6.68 1.29 -10.05
N ILE A 146 -6.38 0.05 -9.64
CA ILE A 146 -5.14 -0.61 -10.06
C ILE A 146 -5.32 -1.17 -11.47
N ALA A 147 -4.32 -0.95 -12.32
CA ALA A 147 -4.35 -1.40 -13.70
C ALA A 147 -4.07 -2.91 -13.80
N ALA A 148 -5.08 -3.66 -14.25
CA ALA A 148 -4.92 -5.07 -14.59
C ALA A 148 -3.80 -5.29 -15.63
N SER A 149 -3.07 -6.38 -15.48
CA SER A 149 -1.98 -6.83 -16.36
C SER A 149 -0.82 -5.85 -16.54
N ARG A 150 -0.69 -4.85 -15.65
CA ARG A 150 0.45 -3.91 -15.64
C ARG A 150 1.31 -4.03 -14.38
N GLY A 151 0.72 -4.43 -13.26
CA GLY A 151 1.43 -4.64 -11.99
C GLY A 151 1.93 -6.07 -11.86
N GLN A 152 3.11 -6.22 -11.26
CA GLN A 152 3.70 -7.52 -10.95
C GLN A 152 4.34 -7.50 -9.56
N THR A 153 4.11 -8.55 -8.78
CA THR A 153 4.74 -8.75 -7.48
C THR A 153 5.51 -10.06 -7.45
N ALA A 154 6.79 -10.02 -7.09
CA ALA A 154 7.60 -11.21 -6.83
C ALA A 154 7.82 -11.36 -5.32
N ILE A 155 7.43 -12.51 -4.77
CA ILE A 155 7.54 -12.83 -3.34
C ILE A 155 8.33 -14.13 -3.19
N SER A 156 9.25 -14.18 -2.23
CA SER A 156 10.06 -15.36 -1.90
C SER A 156 9.99 -15.63 -0.40
N ALA A 157 9.59 -16.85 -0.02
CA ALA A 157 9.56 -17.24 1.39
C ALA A 157 10.97 -17.47 1.94
N LEU A 158 11.26 -16.94 3.14
CA LEU A 158 12.54 -17.10 3.85
C LEU A 158 12.50 -18.19 4.93
N ASN A 159 11.36 -18.32 5.61
CA ASN A 159 11.14 -19.29 6.70
C ASN A 159 9.94 -20.17 6.35
N VAL A 160 10.17 -21.22 5.56
CA VAL A 160 9.12 -22.06 4.96
C VAL A 160 8.42 -22.99 5.97
N VAL A 161 8.89 -23.05 7.22
CA VAL A 161 8.19 -23.78 8.29
C VAL A 161 7.11 -22.84 8.85
N PRO A 162 5.82 -23.14 8.64
CA PRO A 162 4.74 -22.34 9.21
C PRO A 162 4.85 -22.34 10.74
N GLY A 163 4.51 -21.22 11.36
CA GLY A 163 4.32 -21.16 12.81
C GLY A 163 3.26 -20.13 13.19
N SER A 164 2.81 -20.16 14.44
CA SER A 164 1.73 -19.29 14.94
C SER A 164 1.91 -17.85 14.48
N LEU A 165 0.81 -17.27 13.97
CA LEU A 165 0.73 -15.89 13.53
C LEU A 165 1.05 -14.91 14.67
N ASP A 166 0.44 -15.13 15.83
CA ASP A 166 0.69 -14.31 17.02
C ASP A 166 1.75 -14.95 17.92
N LYS A 167 2.89 -14.28 18.03
CA LYS A 167 4.00 -14.65 18.93
C LYS A 167 4.23 -13.62 20.02
N SER A 168 3.39 -12.58 20.08
CA SER A 168 3.52 -11.47 21.01
C SER A 168 2.58 -11.69 22.21
N GLY A 169 3.05 -12.46 23.20
CA GLY A 169 2.25 -12.78 24.38
C GLY A 169 1.35 -14.00 24.17
N ALA A 170 0.06 -13.88 24.47
CA ALA A 170 -0.89 -14.99 24.36
C ALA A 170 -1.45 -15.08 22.94
N ASP A 171 -1.30 -16.23 22.28
CA ASP A 171 -1.77 -16.46 20.90
C ASP A 171 -3.28 -16.20 20.76
N ASN A 172 -3.63 -15.04 20.18
CA ASN A 172 -5.02 -14.64 19.94
C ASN A 172 -5.62 -15.33 18.71
N TYR A 173 -4.81 -16.06 17.92
CA TYR A 173 -5.17 -16.67 16.65
C TYR A 173 -4.73 -18.15 16.59
N PRO A 174 -5.16 -18.99 17.55
CA PRO A 174 -4.74 -20.38 17.59
C PRO A 174 -5.17 -21.12 16.31
N GLY A 175 -4.21 -21.80 15.68
CA GLY A 175 -4.42 -22.53 14.43
C GLY A 175 -4.29 -21.68 13.16
N VAL A 176 -3.95 -20.39 13.28
CA VAL A 176 -3.55 -19.57 12.15
C VAL A 176 -2.03 -19.56 12.05
N ASP A 177 -1.52 -20.24 11.04
CA ASP A 177 -0.10 -20.27 10.74
C ASP A 177 0.32 -19.10 9.83
N SER A 178 1.58 -18.69 9.98
CA SER A 178 2.22 -17.63 9.20
C SER A 178 3.55 -18.11 8.64
N ILE A 179 3.96 -17.49 7.53
CA ILE A 179 5.31 -17.64 6.96
C ILE A 179 5.98 -16.27 6.85
N THR A 180 7.32 -16.26 6.80
CA THR A 180 8.08 -15.04 6.48
C THR A 180 8.39 -15.02 4.99
N ALA A 181 8.13 -13.89 4.34
CA ALA A 181 8.53 -13.66 2.96
C ALA A 181 9.17 -12.28 2.77
N VAL A 182 10.02 -12.19 1.75
CA VAL A 182 10.54 -10.94 1.18
C VAL A 182 10.04 -10.83 -0.24
N GLY A 183 10.01 -9.63 -0.79
CA GLY A 183 9.52 -9.43 -2.14
C GLY A 183 9.66 -7.99 -2.59
N VAL A 184 9.34 -7.79 -3.87
CA VAL A 184 9.21 -6.50 -4.53
C VAL A 184 8.01 -6.56 -5.45
N GLY A 185 7.39 -5.42 -5.70
CA GLY A 185 6.30 -5.34 -6.68
C GLY A 185 6.22 -3.98 -7.34
N THR A 186 5.27 -3.87 -8.26
CA THR A 186 4.81 -2.63 -8.88
C THR A 186 3.29 -2.61 -8.87
N MET A 187 2.70 -1.47 -8.53
CA MET A 187 1.25 -1.28 -8.44
C MET A 187 0.82 -0.06 -9.27
N PRO A 188 0.72 -0.18 -10.61
CA PRO A 188 0.35 0.93 -11.47
C PRO A 188 -1.11 1.33 -11.24
N VAL A 189 -1.32 2.59 -10.88
CA VAL A 189 -2.64 3.18 -10.63
C VAL A 189 -3.14 3.91 -11.88
N ILE A 190 -4.43 3.77 -12.18
CA ILE A 190 -5.17 4.61 -13.13
C ILE A 190 -5.95 5.62 -12.29
N ILE A 191 -5.57 6.89 -12.40
CA ILE A 191 -6.20 7.98 -11.64
C ILE A 191 -7.60 8.27 -12.20
N GLU A 192 -8.59 8.30 -11.32
CA GLU A 192 -10.00 8.59 -11.63
C GLU A 192 -10.42 9.99 -11.14
N GLY A 193 -9.79 10.49 -10.07
CA GLY A 193 -10.06 11.81 -9.53
C GLY A 193 -8.94 12.32 -8.64
N PHE A 194 -8.82 13.64 -8.54
CA PHE A 194 -7.86 14.32 -7.67
C PHE A 194 -8.44 15.65 -7.18
N ASP A 195 -7.95 16.13 -6.05
CA ASP A 195 -8.26 17.45 -5.52
C ASP A 195 -7.25 18.50 -6.03
N PRO A 196 -7.69 19.52 -6.79
CA PRO A 196 -6.81 20.55 -7.32
C PRO A 196 -6.18 21.44 -6.25
N VAL A 197 -6.69 21.43 -5.01
CA VAL A 197 -6.05 22.10 -3.88
C VAL A 197 -4.69 21.48 -3.57
N TYR A 198 -4.57 20.16 -3.72
CA TYR A 198 -3.35 19.39 -3.47
C TYR A 198 -2.53 19.14 -4.74
N PHE A 199 -3.17 19.13 -5.90
CA PHE A 199 -2.56 18.89 -7.22
C PHE A 199 -2.92 20.01 -8.19
N SER A 200 -2.34 21.19 -7.99
CA SER A 200 -2.75 22.44 -8.66
C SER A 200 -2.57 22.43 -10.18
N ASN A 201 -1.57 21.70 -10.67
CA ASN A 201 -1.31 21.55 -12.11
C ASN A 201 -1.97 20.30 -12.71
N GLY A 202 -2.82 19.64 -11.91
CA GLY A 202 -3.44 18.36 -12.23
C GLY A 202 -2.50 17.18 -12.09
N VAL A 203 -3.06 15.98 -12.24
CA VAL A 203 -2.31 14.72 -12.27
C VAL A 203 -2.28 14.22 -13.72
N PRO A 204 -1.11 14.00 -14.33
CA PRO A 204 -1.04 13.47 -15.69
C PRO A 204 -1.76 12.12 -15.81
N ALA A 205 -2.50 11.93 -16.92
CA ALA A 205 -3.17 10.67 -17.19
C ALA A 205 -2.13 9.53 -17.34
N GLY A 206 -2.35 8.43 -16.61
CA GLY A 206 -1.48 7.25 -16.67
C GLY A 206 -0.29 7.24 -15.70
N VAL A 207 -0.24 8.17 -14.74
CA VAL A 207 0.73 8.13 -13.63
C VAL A 207 0.53 6.84 -12.82
N GLY A 208 1.41 5.86 -13.06
CA GLY A 208 1.59 4.73 -12.18
C GLY A 208 2.39 5.20 -10.96
N LEU A 209 1.78 5.15 -9.78
CA LEU A 209 2.55 5.18 -8.55
C LEU A 209 3.23 3.83 -8.42
N ASP A 210 4.53 3.74 -8.71
CA ASP A 210 5.25 2.47 -8.60
C ASP A 210 5.62 2.19 -7.15
N PHE A 211 4.76 1.42 -6.48
CA PHE A 211 5.02 0.97 -5.12
C PHE A 211 6.02 -0.18 -5.09
N GLN A 212 7.24 0.09 -4.64
CA GLN A 212 8.17 -0.98 -4.27
C GLN A 212 7.76 -1.54 -2.90
N ILE A 213 6.97 -2.62 -2.91
CA ILE A 213 6.57 -3.30 -1.67
C ILE A 213 7.74 -4.14 -1.17
N THR A 214 8.36 -3.76 -0.05
CA THR A 214 9.36 -4.60 0.63
C THR A 214 8.71 -5.28 1.83
N TYR A 215 8.73 -6.60 1.87
CA TYR A 215 8.26 -7.38 3.01
C TYR A 215 9.47 -7.72 3.87
N ASN A 216 9.49 -7.29 5.15
CA ASN A 216 10.58 -7.61 6.06
C ASN A 216 10.03 -7.98 7.45
N VAL A 217 10.46 -9.16 7.92
CA VAL A 217 10.44 -9.77 9.26
C VAL A 217 9.13 -9.69 10.09
N PRO A 218 8.61 -10.84 10.59
CA PRO A 218 7.30 -10.91 11.24
C PRO A 218 7.38 -10.49 12.71
N PHE A 219 6.54 -9.52 13.10
CA PHE A 219 5.69 -9.56 14.31
C PHE A 219 6.21 -10.22 15.60
N THR A 220 7.50 -10.11 15.94
CA THR A 220 8.00 -10.60 17.25
C THR A 220 7.68 -9.64 18.39
N GLN A 221 7.26 -8.41 18.06
CA GLN A 221 6.98 -7.34 19.03
C GLN A 221 5.58 -6.70 18.86
N THR A 222 4.85 -7.06 17.80
CA THR A 222 3.55 -6.45 17.45
C THR A 222 2.58 -7.55 17.06
N ASP A 223 1.35 -7.52 17.57
CA ASP A 223 0.30 -8.47 17.21
C ASP A 223 -0.23 -8.18 15.79
N PRO A 224 0.02 -9.06 14.80
CA PRO A 224 -0.36 -8.85 13.40
C PRO A 224 -1.87 -8.76 13.19
N SER A 225 -2.66 -9.30 14.11
CA SER A 225 -4.10 -9.31 13.97
C SER A 225 -4.74 -7.95 14.22
N SER A 226 -4.08 -7.14 15.04
CA SER A 226 -4.48 -5.78 15.30
C SER A 226 -4.22 -4.90 14.08
N CYS A 227 -3.26 -5.26 13.21
CA CYS A 227 -2.87 -4.50 12.01
C CYS A 227 -3.93 -4.42 10.90
N PHE A 228 -5.00 -5.23 10.96
CA PHE A 228 -6.08 -5.21 9.97
C PHE A 228 -7.46 -5.25 10.62
N LYS A 229 -8.08 -4.08 10.80
CA LYS A 229 -9.49 -4.01 11.23
C LYS A 229 -10.42 -4.17 10.03
N LYS A 230 -11.38 -5.09 10.15
CA LYS A 230 -12.43 -5.42 9.17
C LYS A 230 -13.24 -4.21 8.66
N MET A 231 -13.16 -3.05 9.33
CA MET A 231 -13.98 -1.85 9.04
C MET A 231 -13.23 -0.76 8.26
N ALA A 232 -11.91 -0.83 8.09
CA ALA A 232 -11.15 0.17 7.31
C ALA A 232 -11.22 -0.05 5.78
N TRP A 233 -11.88 -1.14 5.35
CA TRP A 233 -11.79 -1.66 3.99
C TRP A 233 -13.15 -1.88 3.32
N VAL A 234 -14.25 -1.49 3.96
CA VAL A 234 -15.59 -1.62 3.39
C VAL A 234 -15.96 -0.29 2.70
N PRO A 235 -16.41 -0.32 1.43
CA PRO A 235 -16.88 0.88 0.72
C PRO A 235 -18.08 1.55 1.39
#